data_AF-Q6XE73-F1
#
_entry.id   AF-Q6XE73-F1
#
_cell.length_a   1.000
_cell.length_b   1.000
_cell.length_c   1.000
_cell.angle_alpha   90.00
_cell.angle_beta   90.00
_cell.angle_gamma   90.00
#
_symmetry.space_group_name_H-M   'P 1'
#
loop_
_entity.id
_entity.type
_entity.pdbx_description
1 polymer ?
#
loop_
_entity_poly.entity_id
_entity_poly.type
_entity_poly.pdbx_seq_one_letter_code
_entity_poly.pdbx_strand_id
1 'polypeptide(L)'
;MLKKIAKSIALISFFWVATTQALPIVQADAFSAGDNKAVLETNTGLVWMDFGVNSHRTFSDVMSSLDTDYAGWRLPTIAEVDHLWTSLMGDLKGWNRWSPVFGGFALIDNNEFGLPITEYDDYLNDIMEVFGFSEEGAAEYSSYEGEDLISTTTYDYRSAFAVFSDAGENGFVVLNLPINSTVGRSSVFTYDGNISLLQDISLQYGTLLVKDSATVSEPTSLMLLIMGLMGLVARNARLRH
;
A
#
# COMPACT_ATOMS: atom_id res chain seq x y z
N MET A 1 -39.86 -7.80 51.46
CA MET A 1 -38.53 -8.11 50.87
C MET A 1 -38.75 -9.05 49.69
N LEU A 2 -38.00 -8.94 48.59
CA LEU A 2 -38.21 -9.58 47.25
C LEU A 2 -39.15 -8.86 46.24
N LYS A 3 -39.00 -7.54 46.02
CA LYS A 3 -39.52 -6.87 44.79
C LYS A 3 -38.67 -5.66 44.35
N LYS A 4 -37.34 -5.79 44.28
CA LYS A 4 -36.45 -4.69 43.85
C LYS A 4 -35.28 -5.09 42.92
N ILE A 5 -35.31 -6.24 42.25
CA ILE A 5 -34.15 -6.69 41.42
C ILE A 5 -34.59 -7.28 40.07
N ALA A 6 -35.49 -6.61 39.35
CA ALA A 6 -35.92 -7.12 38.03
C ALA A 6 -36.31 -6.01 37.05
N LYS A 7 -35.54 -4.93 36.96
CA LYS A 7 -35.64 -3.95 35.85
C LYS A 7 -34.31 -3.22 35.65
N SER A 8 -33.25 -3.94 35.26
CA SER A 8 -31.99 -3.34 34.74
C SER A 8 -31.10 -4.42 34.12
N ILE A 9 -31.61 -5.21 33.19
CA ILE A 9 -30.76 -6.09 32.36
C ILE A 9 -31.34 -6.12 30.95
N ALA A 10 -30.44 -6.13 29.97
CA ALA A 10 -30.64 -6.24 28.52
C ALA A 10 -30.77 -4.92 27.74
N LEU A 11 -29.65 -4.20 27.63
CA LEU A 11 -29.19 -3.74 26.31
C LEU A 11 -27.67 -3.49 26.33
N ILE A 12 -26.88 -4.56 26.43
CA ILE A 12 -25.50 -4.54 25.95
C ILE A 12 -25.60 -4.99 24.51
N SER A 13 -25.82 -4.04 23.61
CA SER A 13 -25.58 -4.25 22.18
C SER A 13 -24.10 -4.49 22.02
N PHE A 14 -23.73 -5.75 21.84
CA PHE A 14 -22.39 -6.15 21.44
C PHE A 14 -22.20 -5.59 20.03
N PHE A 15 -21.63 -4.39 19.92
CA PHE A 15 -21.06 -3.91 18.67
C PHE A 15 -19.91 -4.87 18.36
N TRP A 16 -20.20 -5.89 17.55
CA TRP A 16 -19.19 -6.50 16.70
C TRP A 16 -18.73 -5.38 15.75
N VAL A 17 -17.76 -4.59 16.21
CA VAL A 17 -16.95 -3.81 15.27
C VAL A 17 -16.20 -4.88 14.49
N ALA A 18 -16.61 -5.12 13.24
CA ALA A 18 -15.73 -5.74 12.29
C ALA A 18 -14.47 -4.88 12.28
N THR A 19 -13.38 -5.39 12.86
CA THR A 19 -12.09 -4.75 12.71
C THR A 19 -11.66 -4.98 11.28
N THR A 20 -12.10 -4.11 10.37
CA THR A 20 -11.38 -3.92 9.12
C THR A 20 -9.96 -3.57 9.56
N GLN A 21 -9.00 -4.46 9.29
CA GLN A 21 -7.60 -4.20 9.57
C GLN A 21 -7.22 -3.00 8.71
N ALA A 22 -7.06 -1.83 9.34
CA ALA A 22 -6.58 -0.67 8.62
C ALA A 22 -5.19 -1.00 8.07
N LEU A 23 -4.95 -0.62 6.82
CA LEU A 23 -3.63 -0.76 6.22
C LEU A 23 -2.58 -0.09 7.13
N PRO A 24 -1.38 -0.67 7.29
CA PRO A 24 -0.29 -0.05 8.05
C PRO A 24 0.36 1.15 7.32
N ILE A 25 -0.41 1.78 6.43
CA ILE A 25 -0.04 2.93 5.61
C ILE A 25 -1.21 3.89 5.52
N VAL A 26 -0.91 5.19 5.42
CA VAL A 26 -1.89 6.25 5.22
C VAL A 26 -1.35 7.28 4.24
N GLN A 27 -2.26 7.93 3.50
CA GLN A 27 -1.90 8.99 2.55
C GLN A 27 -1.19 10.15 3.27
N ALA A 28 -0.16 10.70 2.63
CA ALA A 28 0.67 11.77 3.15
C ALA A 28 1.06 12.75 2.03
N ASP A 29 1.60 13.90 2.43
CA ASP A 29 2.07 14.92 1.51
C ASP A 29 3.57 14.77 1.20
N ALA A 30 3.93 14.91 -0.08
CA ALA A 30 5.32 14.82 -0.54
C ALA A 30 6.05 16.15 -0.46
N PHE A 31 5.51 17.16 -1.14
CA PHE A 31 6.16 18.44 -1.43
C PHE A 31 5.35 19.63 -0.92
N SER A 32 4.02 19.56 -0.94
CA SER A 32 3.11 20.63 -0.57
C SER A 32 1.90 20.09 0.18
N ALA A 33 1.37 20.88 1.11
CA ALA A 33 0.21 20.48 1.90
C ALA A 33 -1.00 20.14 1.02
N GLY A 34 -1.57 18.96 1.19
CA GLY A 34 -2.69 18.42 0.44
C GLY A 34 -2.35 17.87 -0.95
N ASP A 35 -1.08 17.70 -1.30
CA ASP A 35 -0.68 17.12 -2.59
C ASP A 35 -0.92 15.61 -2.66
N ASN A 36 -0.99 14.94 -1.51
CA ASN A 36 -1.25 13.50 -1.41
C ASN A 36 -0.29 12.66 -2.26
N LYS A 37 0.96 13.11 -2.43
CA LYS A 37 1.98 12.48 -3.28
C LYS A 37 2.96 11.59 -2.51
N ALA A 38 2.59 11.18 -1.31
CA ALA A 38 3.37 10.28 -0.48
C ALA A 38 2.48 9.39 0.37
N VAL A 39 3.11 8.42 1.02
CA VAL A 39 2.48 7.46 1.92
C VAL A 39 3.28 7.37 3.21
N LEU A 40 2.64 7.62 4.35
CA LEU A 40 3.23 7.39 5.66
C LEU A 40 3.01 5.93 6.07
N GLU A 41 4.10 5.21 6.28
CA GLU A 41 4.07 3.91 6.97
C GLU A 41 3.96 4.14 8.47
N THR A 42 2.85 3.74 9.07
CA THR A 42 2.49 4.11 10.44
C THR A 42 3.34 3.41 11.49
N ASN A 43 3.92 2.25 11.16
CA ASN A 43 4.75 1.45 12.06
C ASN A 43 6.16 2.01 12.22
N THR A 44 6.75 2.54 11.16
CA THR A 44 8.14 3.02 11.12
C THR A 44 8.24 4.53 11.17
N GLY A 45 7.18 5.24 10.77
CA GLY A 45 7.23 6.67 10.52
C GLY A 45 7.95 7.03 9.22
N LEU A 46 8.33 6.07 8.39
CA LEU A 46 8.90 6.35 7.07
C LEU A 46 7.82 6.87 6.13
N VAL A 47 8.19 7.83 5.30
CA VAL A 47 7.30 8.35 4.26
C VAL A 47 7.83 7.94 2.90
N TRP A 48 7.02 7.21 2.15
CA TRP A 48 7.31 6.64 0.85
C TRP A 48 6.70 7.51 -0.25
N MET A 49 7.41 7.68 -1.36
CA MET A 49 6.91 8.47 -2.49
C MET A 49 5.84 7.69 -3.27
N ASP A 50 4.79 8.39 -3.71
CA ASP A 50 3.77 7.83 -4.62
C ASP A 50 4.43 7.40 -5.95
N PHE A 51 4.06 6.22 -6.45
CA PHE A 51 4.63 5.62 -7.66
C PHE A 51 4.48 6.47 -8.92
N GLY A 52 3.45 7.31 -8.99
CA GLY A 52 3.18 8.21 -10.11
C GLY A 52 3.98 9.52 -10.08
N VAL A 53 4.74 9.82 -9.02
CA VAL A 53 5.45 11.11 -8.87
C VAL A 53 6.68 11.19 -9.77
N ASN A 54 7.45 10.12 -9.82
CA ASN A 54 8.67 10.04 -10.62
C ASN A 54 8.60 8.92 -11.67
N SER A 55 7.39 8.42 -11.97
CA SER A 55 7.17 7.53 -13.09
C SER A 55 7.63 8.18 -14.39
N HIS A 56 8.06 7.35 -15.34
CA HIS A 56 8.57 7.79 -16.63
C HIS A 56 9.89 8.61 -16.57
N ARG A 57 10.54 8.70 -15.40
CA ARG A 57 11.92 9.20 -15.28
C ARG A 57 12.89 8.04 -15.15
N THR A 58 14.08 8.18 -15.73
CA THR A 58 15.11 7.16 -15.56
C THR A 58 15.65 7.20 -14.13
N PHE A 59 16.20 6.07 -13.67
CA PHE A 59 16.82 5.99 -12.35
C PHE A 59 17.94 7.03 -12.20
N SER A 60 18.79 7.21 -13.23
CA SER A 60 19.86 8.20 -13.20
C SER A 60 19.34 9.63 -13.10
N ASP A 61 18.23 9.94 -13.79
CA ASP A 61 17.61 11.25 -13.72
C ASP A 61 17.12 11.55 -12.30
N VAL A 62 16.41 10.60 -11.69
CA VAL A 62 15.92 10.75 -10.30
C VAL A 62 17.09 10.90 -9.34
N MET A 63 18.13 10.06 -9.46
CA MET A 63 19.32 10.13 -8.63
C MET A 63 20.04 11.48 -8.74
N SER A 64 20.11 12.05 -9.95
CA SER A 64 20.71 13.37 -10.16
C SER A 64 19.88 14.52 -9.58
N SER A 65 18.60 14.28 -9.30
CA SER A 65 17.65 15.27 -8.76
C SER A 65 17.38 15.11 -7.26
N LEU A 66 18.08 14.21 -6.55
CA LEU A 66 17.90 14.02 -5.10
C LEU A 66 18.22 15.27 -4.28
N ASP A 67 19.17 16.09 -4.71
CA ASP A 67 19.53 17.34 -4.03
C ASP A 67 18.70 18.54 -4.53
N THR A 68 17.82 18.35 -5.51
CA THR A 68 16.99 19.40 -6.12
C THR A 68 15.50 19.11 -5.99
N ASP A 69 14.92 18.43 -6.98
CA ASP A 69 13.47 18.19 -7.10
C ASP A 69 12.97 17.26 -5.99
N TYR A 70 13.86 16.38 -5.52
CA TYR A 70 13.59 15.41 -4.47
C TYR A 70 14.42 15.68 -3.21
N ALA A 71 14.72 16.95 -2.91
CA ALA A 71 15.45 17.34 -1.72
C ALA A 71 14.85 16.74 -0.43
N GLY A 72 15.68 16.03 0.34
CA GLY A 72 15.28 15.35 1.57
C GLY A 72 14.75 13.93 1.40
N TRP A 73 14.58 13.47 0.16
CA TRP A 73 14.33 12.07 -0.15
C TRP A 73 15.64 11.32 -0.35
N ARG A 74 15.60 10.01 -0.13
CA ARG A 74 16.73 9.09 -0.34
C ARG A 74 16.25 7.77 -0.94
N LEU A 75 17.20 6.99 -1.45
CA LEU A 75 16.93 5.58 -1.74
C LEU A 75 16.62 4.84 -0.43
N PRO A 76 15.65 3.91 -0.43
CA PRO A 76 15.41 3.04 0.70
C PRO A 76 16.49 1.96 0.78
N THR A 77 16.75 1.48 1.98
CA THR A 77 17.53 0.27 2.20
C THR A 77 16.70 -0.98 1.86
N ILE A 78 17.35 -2.11 1.54
CA ILE A 78 16.64 -3.38 1.30
C ILE A 78 15.79 -3.76 2.51
N ALA A 79 16.28 -3.52 3.72
CA ALA A 79 15.56 -3.83 4.95
C ALA A 79 14.28 -2.99 5.11
N GLU A 80 14.29 -1.72 4.71
CA GLU A 80 13.11 -0.86 4.73
C GLU A 80 12.08 -1.30 3.70
N VAL A 81 12.53 -1.64 2.49
CA VAL A 81 11.64 -2.20 1.46
C VAL A 81 11.02 -3.49 2.02
N ASP A 82 11.83 -4.41 2.58
CA ASP A 82 11.40 -5.72 3.11
C ASP A 82 10.35 -5.57 4.20
N HIS A 83 10.60 -4.63 5.11
CA HIS A 83 9.66 -4.30 6.16
C HIS A 83 8.33 -3.81 5.60
N LEU A 84 8.34 -2.81 4.69
CA LEU A 84 7.12 -2.24 4.12
C LEU A 84 6.25 -3.32 3.48
N TRP A 85 6.81 -4.12 2.58
CA TRP A 85 6.02 -5.07 1.79
C TRP A 85 5.66 -6.33 2.57
N THR A 86 6.50 -6.78 3.52
CA THR A 86 6.10 -7.85 4.45
C THR A 86 4.98 -7.38 5.38
N SER A 87 5.01 -6.12 5.82
CA SER A 87 3.94 -5.53 6.64
C SER A 87 2.61 -5.42 5.87
N LEU A 88 2.67 -5.11 4.56
CA LEU A 88 1.49 -4.99 3.71
C LEU A 88 0.95 -6.35 3.23
N MET A 89 1.81 -7.29 2.87
CA MET A 89 1.41 -8.52 2.16
C MET A 89 1.58 -9.78 3.00
N GLY A 90 2.31 -9.72 4.12
CA GLY A 90 2.76 -10.90 4.88
C GLY A 90 1.65 -11.81 5.38
N ASP A 91 0.48 -11.24 5.68
CA ASP A 91 -0.69 -11.97 6.18
C ASP A 91 -1.59 -12.50 5.05
N LEU A 92 -1.34 -12.12 3.79
CA LEU A 92 -2.11 -12.58 2.65
C LEU A 92 -1.78 -14.03 2.34
N LYS A 93 -2.78 -14.92 2.33
CA LYS A 93 -2.57 -16.29 1.86
C LYS A 93 -2.09 -16.28 0.41
N GLY A 94 -0.99 -16.99 0.14
CA GLY A 94 -0.32 -16.99 -1.17
C GLY A 94 0.87 -16.03 -1.24
N TRP A 95 1.04 -15.12 -0.27
CA TRP A 95 2.30 -14.42 -0.10
C TRP A 95 3.39 -15.44 0.22
N ASN A 96 4.45 -15.42 -0.57
CA ASN A 96 5.61 -16.26 -0.32
C ASN A 96 6.86 -15.39 -0.35
N ARG A 97 7.54 -15.36 0.79
CA ARG A 97 8.88 -14.78 0.91
C ARG A 97 9.90 -15.79 0.42
N TRP A 98 10.37 -15.63 -0.81
CA TRP A 98 11.47 -16.42 -1.34
C TRP A 98 12.79 -15.76 -0.98
N SER A 99 13.66 -16.46 -0.25
CA SER A 99 15.08 -16.08 -0.20
C SER A 99 15.77 -16.67 -1.43
N PRO A 100 16.57 -15.92 -2.20
CA PRO A 100 17.07 -14.55 -1.95
C PRO A 100 16.19 -13.41 -2.53
N VAL A 101 15.10 -13.75 -3.22
CA VAL A 101 14.28 -12.87 -4.06
C VAL A 101 13.04 -12.41 -3.29
N PHE A 102 13.25 -11.60 -2.24
CA PHE A 102 12.33 -10.74 -1.47
C PHE A 102 10.87 -11.20 -1.22
N GLY A 103 10.08 -11.52 -2.24
CA GLY A 103 8.76 -12.14 -2.09
C GLY A 103 7.89 -11.94 -3.32
N GLY A 104 6.84 -12.74 -3.44
CA GLY A 104 5.88 -12.60 -4.52
C GLY A 104 4.50 -13.09 -4.13
N PHE A 105 3.54 -12.61 -4.90
CA PHE A 105 2.15 -13.00 -4.80
C PHE A 105 1.56 -12.97 -6.20
N ALA A 106 0.90 -14.06 -6.58
CA ALA A 106 0.18 -14.16 -7.83
C ALA A 106 -1.16 -14.85 -7.54
N LEU A 107 -2.25 -14.18 -7.92
CA LEU A 107 -3.56 -14.80 -7.97
C LEU A 107 -3.82 -15.16 -9.41
N ILE A 108 -3.98 -16.44 -9.72
CA ILE A 108 -4.57 -16.89 -10.98
C ILE A 108 -5.99 -17.36 -10.64
N ASP A 109 -6.95 -17.22 -11.55
CA ASP A 109 -8.35 -17.64 -11.35
C ASP A 109 -8.44 -19.00 -10.63
N ASN A 110 -9.05 -19.01 -9.44
CA ASN A 110 -8.90 -20.05 -8.42
C ASN A 110 -7.43 -20.27 -8.03
N ASN A 111 -6.95 -19.47 -7.07
CA ASN A 111 -5.64 -19.73 -6.50
C ASN A 111 -5.56 -21.18 -6.00
N GLU A 112 -4.37 -21.76 -5.96
CA GLU A 112 -4.12 -23.11 -5.41
C GLU A 112 -4.66 -23.27 -3.96
N PHE A 113 -5.05 -22.16 -3.34
CA PHE A 113 -5.54 -22.02 -1.98
C PHE A 113 -7.08 -21.95 -1.85
N GLY A 114 -7.83 -22.01 -2.96
CA GLY A 114 -9.29 -22.09 -2.98
C GLY A 114 -10.04 -20.86 -2.47
N LEU A 115 -9.46 -19.65 -2.59
CA LEU A 115 -10.08 -18.40 -2.12
C LEU A 115 -10.73 -17.62 -3.26
N PRO A 116 -11.87 -16.93 -3.01
CA PRO A 116 -12.46 -16.04 -3.99
C PRO A 116 -11.52 -14.86 -4.29
N ILE A 117 -11.31 -14.58 -5.56
CA ILE A 117 -10.48 -13.46 -6.07
C ILE A 117 -10.92 -12.12 -5.47
N THR A 118 -12.23 -11.94 -5.28
CA THR A 118 -12.86 -10.72 -4.79
C THR A 118 -12.40 -10.26 -3.40
N GLU A 119 -11.88 -11.15 -2.54
CA GLU A 119 -11.42 -10.76 -1.20
C GLU A 119 -10.06 -10.02 -1.22
N TYR A 120 -9.19 -10.34 -2.18
CA TYR A 120 -7.89 -9.68 -2.36
C TYR A 120 -7.98 -8.43 -3.23
N ASP A 121 -9.02 -8.35 -4.06
CA ASP A 121 -9.26 -7.24 -4.97
C ASP A 121 -9.35 -5.91 -4.23
N ASP A 122 -10.22 -5.85 -3.21
CA ASP A 122 -10.40 -4.64 -2.40
C ASP A 122 -9.11 -4.25 -1.68
N TYR A 123 -8.39 -5.22 -1.10
CA TYR A 123 -7.16 -4.94 -0.35
C TYR A 123 -6.03 -4.38 -1.22
N LEU A 124 -5.79 -4.97 -2.40
CA LEU A 124 -4.76 -4.49 -3.31
C LEU A 124 -5.14 -3.16 -3.96
N ASN A 125 -6.43 -2.96 -4.25
CA ASN A 125 -6.93 -1.67 -4.70
C ASN A 125 -6.71 -0.60 -3.63
N ASP A 126 -7.03 -0.88 -2.36
CA ASP A 126 -6.79 0.06 -1.25
C ASP A 126 -5.32 0.44 -1.13
N ILE A 127 -4.39 -0.52 -1.29
CA ILE A 127 -2.95 -0.22 -1.32
C ILE A 127 -2.62 0.73 -2.46
N MET A 128 -3.09 0.45 -3.69
CA MET A 128 -2.84 1.31 -4.85
C MET A 128 -3.52 2.68 -4.76
N GLU A 129 -4.68 2.78 -4.12
CA GLU A 129 -5.35 4.06 -3.90
C GLU A 129 -4.52 4.98 -2.98
N VAL A 130 -3.79 4.39 -2.03
CA VAL A 130 -2.89 5.13 -1.13
C VAL A 130 -1.53 5.39 -1.78
N PHE A 131 -0.90 4.38 -2.39
CA PHE A 131 0.44 4.47 -2.98
C PHE A 131 0.49 5.11 -4.36
N GLY A 132 -0.65 5.26 -5.02
CA GLY A 132 -0.73 5.60 -6.42
C GLY A 132 -0.23 4.48 -7.34
N PHE A 133 -0.18 4.78 -8.62
CA PHE A 133 0.23 3.87 -9.68
C PHE A 133 1.08 4.61 -10.71
N SER A 134 2.00 3.91 -11.35
CA SER A 134 2.86 4.47 -12.39
C SER A 134 2.18 4.48 -13.76
N GLU A 135 1.24 3.57 -14.00
CA GLU A 135 0.52 3.46 -15.28
C GLU A 135 -0.91 2.95 -15.08
N GLU A 136 -1.84 3.46 -15.90
CA GLU A 136 -3.20 2.95 -16.06
C GLU A 136 -3.53 2.92 -17.55
N GLY A 137 -4.12 1.83 -18.03
CA GLY A 137 -4.42 1.68 -19.45
C GLY A 137 -5.14 0.38 -19.78
N ALA A 138 -5.15 0.04 -21.05
CA ALA A 138 -5.70 -1.21 -21.57
C ALA A 138 -4.58 -2.08 -22.16
N ALA A 139 -4.64 -3.38 -21.87
CA ALA A 139 -3.72 -4.39 -22.38
C ALA A 139 -4.51 -5.52 -23.05
N GLU A 140 -3.82 -6.31 -23.87
CA GLU A 140 -4.38 -7.46 -24.55
C GLU A 140 -3.60 -8.72 -24.14
N TYR A 141 -4.32 -9.72 -23.63
CA TYR A 141 -3.78 -11.04 -23.34
C TYR A 141 -4.27 -12.05 -24.37
N SER A 142 -3.34 -12.73 -25.02
CA SER A 142 -3.63 -13.80 -25.98
C SER A 142 -3.15 -15.14 -25.43
N SER A 143 -4.05 -16.12 -25.37
CA SER A 143 -3.78 -17.50 -24.95
C SER A 143 -3.65 -18.39 -26.18
N TYR A 144 -2.62 -19.24 -26.18
CA TYR A 144 -2.31 -20.17 -27.27
C TYR A 144 -2.24 -21.60 -26.75
N GLU A 145 -2.66 -22.57 -27.58
CA GLU A 145 -2.43 -24.00 -27.37
C GLU A 145 -1.54 -24.51 -28.51
N GLY A 146 -0.25 -24.66 -28.24
CA GLY A 146 0.74 -24.84 -29.31
C GLY A 146 0.90 -23.56 -30.13
N GLU A 147 0.66 -23.63 -31.43
CA GLU A 147 0.70 -22.47 -32.34
C GLU A 147 -0.69 -21.84 -32.57
N ASP A 148 -1.76 -22.48 -32.08
CA ASP A 148 -3.13 -22.03 -32.30
C ASP A 148 -3.55 -21.01 -31.25
N LEU A 149 -4.04 -19.85 -31.70
CA LEU A 149 -4.64 -18.82 -30.84
C LEU A 149 -6.01 -19.31 -30.34
N ILE A 150 -6.15 -19.46 -29.02
CA ILE A 150 -7.35 -19.96 -28.36
C ILE A 150 -8.28 -18.82 -27.94
N SER A 151 -7.72 -17.75 -27.37
CA SER A 151 -8.51 -16.60 -26.94
C SER A 151 -7.68 -15.34 -26.87
N THR A 152 -8.32 -14.20 -27.15
CA THR A 152 -7.78 -12.87 -26.90
C THR A 152 -8.71 -12.12 -25.96
N THR A 153 -8.16 -11.52 -24.91
CA THR A 153 -8.91 -10.76 -23.91
C THR A 153 -8.25 -9.40 -23.73
N THR A 154 -8.99 -8.35 -24.04
CA THR A 154 -8.62 -6.97 -23.68
C THR A 154 -9.05 -6.71 -22.26
N TYR A 155 -8.18 -6.08 -21.46
CA TYR A 155 -8.48 -5.73 -20.08
C TYR A 155 -7.87 -4.39 -19.70
N ASP A 156 -8.56 -3.67 -18.82
CA ASP A 156 -8.01 -2.48 -18.17
C ASP A 156 -7.11 -2.90 -17.01
N TYR A 157 -6.05 -2.15 -16.76
CA TYR A 157 -5.10 -2.43 -15.68
C TYR A 157 -4.58 -1.15 -15.03
N ARG A 158 -4.16 -1.30 -13.77
CA ARG A 158 -3.28 -0.37 -13.08
C ARG A 158 -1.99 -1.08 -12.72
N SER A 159 -0.87 -0.39 -12.89
CA SER A 159 0.44 -0.91 -12.55
C SER A 159 1.22 0.10 -11.72
N ALA A 160 1.86 -0.37 -10.67
CA ALA A 160 2.84 0.39 -9.91
C ALA A 160 4.17 -0.33 -10.04
N PHE A 161 5.16 0.36 -10.59
CA PHE A 161 6.51 -0.16 -10.73
C PHE A 161 7.53 0.84 -10.22
N ALA A 162 8.43 0.39 -9.36
CA ALA A 162 9.61 1.17 -9.01
C ALA A 162 10.86 0.32 -8.85
N VAL A 163 12.02 0.91 -9.17
CA VAL A 163 13.33 0.34 -8.86
C VAL A 163 13.98 1.00 -7.65
N PHE A 164 14.91 0.29 -7.02
CA PHE A 164 15.75 0.82 -5.95
C PHE A 164 17.13 0.18 -5.98
N SER A 165 18.08 0.79 -5.27
CA SER A 165 19.43 0.27 -5.09
C SER A 165 19.90 0.54 -3.67
N ASP A 166 20.52 -0.45 -3.03
CA ASP A 166 21.10 -0.35 -1.71
C ASP A 166 22.44 -1.11 -1.68
N ALA A 167 23.50 -0.45 -1.23
CA ALA A 167 24.85 -1.04 -1.12
C ALA A 167 25.37 -1.79 -2.38
N GLY A 168 24.89 -1.45 -3.57
CA GLY A 168 25.25 -2.11 -4.84
C GLY A 168 24.37 -3.30 -5.23
N GLU A 169 23.38 -3.64 -4.40
CA GLU A 169 22.31 -4.56 -4.73
C GLU A 169 21.13 -3.79 -5.33
N ASN A 170 20.58 -4.31 -6.42
CA ASN A 170 19.52 -3.64 -7.18
C ASN A 170 18.24 -4.45 -7.06
N GLY A 171 17.12 -3.75 -6.93
CA GLY A 171 15.83 -4.38 -6.81
C GLY A 171 14.73 -3.63 -7.52
N PHE A 172 13.58 -4.29 -7.64
CA PHE A 172 12.36 -3.71 -8.13
C PHE A 172 11.14 -4.21 -7.38
N VAL A 173 10.09 -3.41 -7.48
CA VAL A 173 8.76 -3.67 -6.97
C VAL A 173 7.78 -3.52 -8.11
N VAL A 174 6.92 -4.50 -8.32
CA VAL A 174 5.79 -4.44 -9.26
C VAL A 174 4.51 -4.83 -8.54
N LEU A 175 3.48 -4.01 -8.70
CA LEU A 175 2.08 -4.36 -8.44
C LEU A 175 1.32 -4.22 -9.75
N ASN A 176 0.67 -5.28 -10.22
CA ASN A 176 -0.14 -5.27 -11.42
C ASN A 176 -1.55 -5.76 -11.09
N LEU A 177 -2.52 -4.85 -11.24
CA LEU A 177 -3.92 -5.07 -10.94
C LEU A 177 -4.77 -4.92 -12.22
N PRO A 178 -5.05 -6.03 -12.92
CA PRO A 178 -6.12 -6.08 -13.91
C PRO A 178 -7.47 -5.76 -13.25
N ILE A 179 -8.25 -4.87 -13.85
CA ILE A 179 -9.54 -4.40 -13.29
C ILE A 179 -10.70 -5.26 -13.80
N ASN A 180 -10.69 -5.63 -15.09
CA ASN A 180 -11.78 -6.35 -15.76
C ASN A 180 -11.24 -7.57 -16.53
N SER A 181 -10.43 -8.41 -15.88
CA SER A 181 -9.70 -9.50 -16.55
C SER A 181 -9.84 -10.84 -15.85
N THR A 182 -9.69 -11.92 -16.61
CA THR A 182 -9.32 -13.26 -16.13
C THR A 182 -7.80 -13.40 -15.93
N VAL A 183 -7.03 -12.40 -16.38
CA VAL A 183 -5.59 -12.34 -16.09
C VAL A 183 -5.41 -12.10 -14.61
N GLY A 184 -4.56 -12.94 -14.02
CA GLY A 184 -4.25 -12.90 -12.61
C GLY A 184 -3.61 -11.59 -12.14
N ARG A 185 -4.06 -11.09 -11.00
CA ARG A 185 -3.35 -10.01 -10.27
C ARG A 185 -2.02 -10.55 -9.78
N SER A 186 -0.97 -9.73 -9.88
CA SER A 186 0.35 -10.14 -9.44
C SER A 186 1.10 -9.00 -8.78
N SER A 187 1.91 -9.36 -7.80
CA SER A 187 2.93 -8.50 -7.27
C SER A 187 4.23 -9.28 -7.14
N VAL A 188 5.30 -8.68 -7.65
CA VAL A 188 6.63 -9.28 -7.65
C VAL A 188 7.59 -8.28 -7.05
N PHE A 189 8.37 -8.77 -6.10
CA PHE A 189 9.38 -8.00 -5.40
C PHE A 189 10.68 -8.78 -5.44
N THR A 190 11.77 -8.14 -5.84
CA THR A 190 13.07 -8.82 -5.96
C THR A 190 14.22 -7.86 -5.75
N TYR A 191 15.33 -8.38 -5.24
CA TYR A 191 16.65 -7.79 -5.34
C TYR A 191 17.63 -8.89 -5.77
N ASP A 192 18.31 -8.70 -6.90
CA ASP A 192 19.35 -9.60 -7.41
C ASP A 192 20.34 -8.81 -8.29
N GLY A 193 21.63 -9.06 -8.10
CA GLY A 193 22.75 -8.29 -8.67
C GLY A 193 22.92 -8.40 -10.19
N ASN A 194 22.14 -9.24 -10.87
CA ASN A 194 22.16 -9.39 -12.34
C ASN A 194 20.94 -8.78 -13.05
N ILE A 195 20.18 -7.94 -12.34
CA ILE A 195 19.13 -7.17 -12.99
C ILE A 195 19.80 -6.01 -13.74
N SER A 196 20.06 -6.21 -15.04
CA SER A 196 20.55 -5.17 -15.97
C SER A 196 19.58 -3.98 -16.12
N LEU A 197 18.43 -4.00 -15.42
CA LEU A 197 17.43 -2.94 -15.51
C LEU A 197 18.04 -1.58 -15.16
N LEU A 198 18.97 -1.45 -14.19
CA LEU A 198 19.51 -0.12 -13.85
C LEU A 198 20.32 0.57 -14.97
N GLN A 199 20.58 -0.08 -16.11
CA GLN A 199 21.11 0.62 -17.29
C GLN A 199 19.97 1.31 -18.05
N ASP A 200 19.55 2.45 -17.50
CA ASP A 200 18.72 3.48 -18.15
C ASP A 200 17.31 3.02 -18.54
N ILE A 201 16.55 2.69 -17.50
CA ILE A 201 15.15 2.27 -17.58
C ILE A 201 14.28 3.35 -18.27
N SER A 202 13.70 2.97 -19.41
CA SER A 202 12.83 3.79 -20.26
C SER A 202 11.35 3.63 -19.91
N LEU A 203 10.73 4.79 -19.63
CA LEU A 203 9.34 5.20 -19.91
C LEU A 203 8.11 4.56 -19.21
N GLN A 204 8.19 3.60 -18.28
CA GLN A 204 6.99 3.16 -17.50
C GLN A 204 7.24 2.99 -16.00
N TYR A 205 8.45 3.30 -15.56
CA TYR A 205 8.98 2.88 -14.28
C TYR A 205 9.33 4.09 -13.42
N GLY A 206 9.14 3.98 -12.10
CA GLY A 206 9.58 4.96 -11.12
C GLY A 206 10.84 4.53 -10.37
N THR A 207 11.31 5.40 -9.49
CA THR A 207 12.36 5.09 -8.50
C THR A 207 11.75 5.15 -7.12
N LEU A 208 11.91 4.09 -6.32
CA LEU A 208 11.37 4.04 -4.97
C LEU A 208 12.19 5.00 -4.12
N LEU A 209 11.52 5.99 -3.53
CA LEU A 209 12.13 6.97 -2.65
C LEU A 209 11.44 6.96 -1.29
N VAL A 210 12.23 7.14 -0.26
CA VAL A 210 11.77 7.24 1.12
C VAL A 210 12.36 8.51 1.76
N LYS A 211 11.63 9.09 2.70
CA LYS A 211 12.13 10.13 3.58
C LYS A 211 11.80 9.74 5.02
N ASP A 212 12.71 10.08 5.92
CA ASP A 212 12.43 9.97 7.35
C ASP A 212 11.38 11.03 7.70
N SER A 213 10.32 10.66 8.43
CA SER A 213 9.36 11.65 8.88
C SER A 213 10.05 12.62 9.86
N ALA A 214 10.06 13.90 9.50
CA ALA A 214 10.34 14.96 10.45
C ALA A 214 9.18 15.00 11.45
N THR A 215 9.30 14.25 12.56
CA THR A 215 8.42 14.25 13.74
C THR A 215 7.09 14.96 13.50
N VAL A 216 6.10 14.24 12.97
CA VAL A 216 4.73 14.76 12.89
C VAL A 216 4.35 15.20 14.30
N SER A 217 4.07 16.49 14.50
CA SER A 217 3.40 16.96 15.72
C SER A 217 2.07 16.20 15.79
N GLU A 218 1.94 15.30 16.76
CA GLU A 218 0.75 14.48 16.96
C GLU A 218 -0.53 15.33 16.80
N PRO A 219 -1.42 15.00 15.84
CA PRO A 219 -2.75 15.55 15.87
C PRO A 219 -3.51 14.94 17.06
N THR A 220 -4.19 15.82 17.79
CA THR A 220 -5.48 15.59 18.46
C THR A 220 -5.59 14.68 19.70
N SER A 221 -4.52 14.24 20.36
CA SER A 221 -4.65 13.71 21.75
C SER A 221 -5.25 14.77 22.70
N LEU A 222 -4.79 16.02 22.58
CA LEU A 222 -5.33 17.17 23.31
C LEU A 222 -6.77 17.52 22.88
N MET A 223 -7.08 17.39 21.59
CA MET A 223 -8.39 17.75 21.05
C MET A 223 -9.46 16.70 21.41
N LEU A 224 -9.10 15.42 21.43
CA LEU A 224 -9.91 14.32 21.96
C LEU A 224 -10.15 14.47 23.47
N LEU A 225 -9.12 14.87 24.22
CA LEU A 225 -9.24 15.19 25.65
C LEU A 225 -10.20 16.37 25.89
N ILE A 226 -10.07 17.45 25.11
CA ILE A 226 -10.93 18.65 25.20
C ILE A 226 -12.38 18.30 24.84
N MET A 227 -12.60 17.51 23.78
CA MET A 227 -13.94 17.03 23.44
C MET A 227 -14.55 16.12 24.53
N GLY A 228 -13.74 15.23 25.11
CA GLY A 228 -14.16 14.39 26.24
C GLY A 228 -14.57 15.21 27.48
N LEU A 229 -13.80 16.26 27.80
CA LEU A 229 -14.09 17.17 28.90
C LEU A 229 -15.36 18.00 28.65
N MET A 230 -15.56 18.51 27.42
CA MET A 230 -16.78 19.23 27.06
C MET A 230 -18.03 18.35 27.16
N GLY A 231 -17.93 17.08 26.74
CA GLY A 231 -19.00 16.09 26.92
C GLY A 231 -19.36 15.84 28.39
N LEU A 232 -18.36 15.80 29.29
CA LEU A 232 -18.59 15.66 30.73
C LEU A 232 -19.27 16.88 31.36
N VAL A 233 -18.86 18.09 30.96
CA VAL A 233 -19.46 19.35 31.45
C VAL A 233 -20.92 19.47 31.01
N ALA A 234 -21.21 19.16 29.74
CA ALA A 234 -22.58 19.16 29.22
C ALA A 234 -23.48 18.15 29.95
N ARG A 235 -22.95 16.98 30.34
CA ARG A 235 -23.69 15.98 31.12
C ARG A 235 -24.04 16.47 32.51
N ASN A 236 -23.11 17.14 33.20
CA ASN A 236 -23.32 17.64 34.56
C ASN A 236 -24.29 18.83 34.62
N ALA A 237 -24.33 19.66 33.57
CA ALA A 237 -25.29 20.76 33.47
C ALA A 237 -26.74 20.27 33.32
N ARG A 238 -26.95 19.12 32.68
CA ARG A 238 -28.28 18.53 32.43
C ARG A 238 -28.90 17.82 33.64
N LEU A 239 -28.09 17.45 34.63
CA LEU A 239 -28.53 16.77 35.86
C LEU A 239 -28.89 17.74 37.00
N ARG A 240 -28.75 19.05 36.79
CA ARG A 240 -29.04 20.10 37.77
C ARG A 240 -30.31 20.92 37.45
N HIS A 241 -31.08 20.49 36.45
CA HIS A 241 -32.42 20.97 36.13
C HIS A 241 -33.40 19.81 36.23
#